data_AF-A0A7L3K7R5-F1
#
_entry.id   AF-A0A7L3K7R5-F1
#
_cell.length_a   1.000
_cell.length_b   1.000
_cell.length_c   1.000
_cell.angle_alpha   90.00
_cell.angle_beta   90.00
_cell.angle_gamma   90.00
#
_symmetry.space_group_name_H-M   'P 1'
#
loop_
_entity.id
_entity.type
_entity.pdbx_description
1 polymer ?
#
loop_
_entity_poly.entity_id
_entity_poly.type
_entity_poly.pdbx_seq_one_letter_code
_entity_poly.pdbx_strand_id
1 'polypeptide(L)'
;KGIDREFYLLFSIFDENDSWYLNKNIEAFTGDPTKVDENDAAFMESNKMHAVNGYLYGNLPGLAMCKDDRVSWHLIGLGSHYDMHGVHFQGNTIDLRGTTRDGLALFPHLSGTALMQPDRVGTFKVVCRTFDHFVGGMKHLYEVSSCRNTTQAQQQRGAMRLYYIAAEELEWDYASNKSSAPKIYNISSYEERYPAQKTAFVDFRKAALITGIFCLNLGPLLHAEVRDSVLIVFKNKASRPYSISAHGVEEVGCEEQPETPITLPGEINTYRWNVPERSGPGKTDPNCITWVYYSTANFVK
;
A
#
# COMPACT_ATOMS: atom_id res chain seq x y z
N LYS A 1 -23.27 -16.39 -10.78
CA LYS A 1 -24.48 -15.59 -11.16
C LYS A 1 -24.46 -14.31 -10.34
N GLY A 2 -24.71 -13.14 -10.95
CA GLY A 2 -24.70 -11.85 -10.25
C GLY A 2 -23.31 -11.23 -10.06
N ILE A 3 -22.31 -11.73 -10.79
CA ILE A 3 -20.98 -11.11 -10.93
C ILE A 3 -20.88 -10.66 -12.39
N ASP A 4 -20.43 -9.43 -12.60
CA ASP A 4 -20.33 -8.81 -13.92
C ASP A 4 -18.92 -9.04 -14.52
N ARG A 5 -17.87 -9.10 -13.67
CA ARG A 5 -16.48 -9.39 -14.06
C ARG A 5 -15.78 -10.31 -13.06
N GLU A 6 -14.95 -11.21 -13.57
CA GLU A 6 -14.12 -12.11 -12.78
C GLU A 6 -12.66 -11.99 -13.21
N PHE A 7 -11.75 -11.84 -12.25
CA PHE A 7 -10.33 -11.77 -12.47
C PHE A 7 -9.60 -12.81 -11.65
N TYR A 8 -8.55 -13.39 -12.21
CA TYR A 8 -7.71 -14.38 -11.56
C TYR A 8 -6.27 -13.86 -11.52
N LEU A 9 -5.73 -13.65 -10.32
CA LEU A 9 -4.37 -13.15 -10.12
C LEU A 9 -3.55 -14.14 -9.29
N LEU A 10 -2.44 -14.59 -9.85
CA LEU A 10 -1.41 -15.38 -9.21
C LEU A 10 -0.26 -14.46 -8.81
N PHE A 11 -0.05 -14.29 -7.52
CA PHE A 11 1.09 -13.59 -6.94
C PHE A 11 2.18 -14.62 -6.63
N SER A 12 3.34 -14.46 -7.26
CA SER A 12 4.46 -15.37 -7.07
C SER A 12 5.78 -14.70 -7.45
N ILE A 13 6.84 -15.04 -6.75
CA ILE A 13 8.21 -14.81 -7.20
C ILE A 13 8.58 -16.00 -8.09
N PHE A 14 8.58 -15.78 -9.40
CA PHE A 14 9.01 -16.80 -10.35
C PHE A 14 10.54 -16.83 -10.35
N ASP A 15 11.11 -17.79 -9.64
CA ASP A 15 12.54 -18.01 -9.55
C ASP A 15 13.03 -18.81 -10.76
N GLU A 16 13.58 -18.12 -11.77
CA GLU A 16 14.10 -18.78 -12.97
C GLU A 16 15.41 -19.54 -12.71
N ASN A 17 16.05 -19.39 -11.54
CA ASN A 17 17.21 -20.20 -11.18
C ASN A 17 16.83 -21.68 -10.98
N ASP A 18 15.61 -21.94 -10.50
CA ASP A 18 15.07 -23.30 -10.33
C ASP A 18 14.39 -23.84 -11.60
N SER A 19 14.40 -23.07 -12.69
CA SER A 19 13.77 -23.43 -13.95
C SER A 19 14.59 -24.51 -14.68
N TRP A 20 13.89 -25.54 -15.18
CA TRP A 20 14.49 -26.55 -16.08
C TRP A 20 15.12 -25.95 -17.34
N TYR A 21 14.80 -24.70 -17.66
CA TYR A 21 15.27 -23.98 -18.84
C TYR A 21 16.39 -22.98 -18.56
N LEU A 22 16.92 -22.91 -17.33
CA LEU A 22 17.97 -21.94 -16.96
C LEU A 22 19.14 -21.93 -17.95
N ASN A 23 19.73 -23.10 -18.23
CA ASN A 23 20.88 -23.20 -19.14
C ASN A 23 20.55 -22.70 -20.56
N LYS A 24 19.34 -22.98 -21.05
CA LYS A 24 18.90 -22.49 -22.37
C LYS A 24 18.72 -20.97 -22.38
N ASN A 25 18.20 -20.41 -21.28
CA ASN A 25 18.04 -18.97 -21.13
C ASN A 25 19.40 -18.27 -21.06
N ILE A 26 20.36 -18.84 -20.32
CA ILE A 26 21.73 -18.34 -20.26
C ILE A 26 22.33 -18.30 -21.67
N GLU A 27 22.30 -19.41 -22.40
CA GLU A 27 22.80 -19.52 -23.78
C GLU A 27 22.15 -18.51 -24.73
N ALA A 28 20.84 -18.28 -24.61
CA ALA A 28 20.08 -17.44 -25.52
C ALA A 28 20.19 -15.93 -25.24
N PHE A 29 20.31 -15.51 -23.97
CA PHE A 29 20.06 -14.11 -23.57
C PHE A 29 21.24 -13.37 -22.93
N THR A 30 22.30 -14.06 -22.50
CA THR A 30 23.43 -13.41 -21.78
C THR A 30 24.50 -12.82 -22.69
N GLY A 31 24.45 -13.09 -23.99
CA GLY A 31 25.43 -12.66 -24.98
C GLY A 31 26.76 -13.43 -24.90
N ASP A 32 27.33 -13.58 -23.69
CA ASP A 32 28.52 -14.39 -23.41
C ASP A 32 28.27 -15.31 -22.20
N PRO A 33 27.75 -16.53 -22.43
CA PRO A 33 27.43 -17.51 -21.39
C PRO A 33 28.61 -17.89 -20.48
N THR A 34 29.84 -17.76 -20.98
CA THR A 34 31.04 -18.20 -20.23
C THR A 34 31.40 -17.30 -19.06
N LYS A 35 30.82 -16.09 -19.01
CA LYS A 35 31.04 -15.11 -17.93
C LYS A 35 29.98 -15.17 -16.84
N VAL A 36 28.96 -16.00 -17.01
CA VAL A 36 27.89 -16.13 -16.03
C VAL A 36 28.37 -17.01 -14.88
N ASP A 37 28.34 -16.47 -13.67
CA ASP A 37 28.47 -17.24 -12.44
C ASP A 37 27.07 -17.45 -11.86
N GLU A 38 26.57 -18.68 -11.94
CA GLU A 38 25.25 -19.06 -11.44
C GLU A 38 25.14 -18.92 -9.90
N ASN A 39 26.26 -18.89 -9.18
CA ASN A 39 26.27 -18.71 -7.73
C ASN A 39 26.40 -17.24 -7.31
N ASP A 40 26.56 -16.32 -8.27
CA ASP A 40 26.60 -14.90 -7.96
C ASP A 40 25.23 -14.44 -7.46
N ALA A 41 25.24 -13.74 -6.32
CA ALA A 41 24.01 -13.32 -5.66
C ALA A 41 23.21 -12.30 -6.51
N ALA A 42 23.88 -11.44 -7.27
CA ALA A 42 23.20 -10.48 -8.13
C ALA A 42 22.61 -11.17 -9.37
N PHE A 43 23.29 -12.18 -9.92
CA PHE A 43 22.74 -13.02 -10.97
C PHE A 43 21.48 -13.75 -10.50
N MET A 44 21.55 -14.46 -9.37
CA MET A 44 20.40 -15.17 -8.81
C MET A 44 19.23 -14.23 -8.56
N GLU A 45 19.48 -13.05 -8.00
CA GLU A 45 18.43 -12.06 -7.76
C GLU A 45 17.84 -11.51 -9.06
N SER A 46 18.64 -11.32 -10.10
CA SER A 46 18.14 -10.86 -11.41
C SER A 46 17.17 -11.84 -12.07
N ASN A 47 17.24 -13.12 -11.71
CA ASN A 47 16.36 -14.19 -12.21
C ASN A 47 15.08 -14.38 -11.37
N LYS A 48 14.92 -13.63 -10.27
CA LYS A 48 13.70 -13.65 -9.47
C LYS A 48 12.72 -12.61 -9.99
N MET A 49 11.65 -13.10 -10.62
CA MET A 49 10.63 -12.27 -11.22
C MET A 49 9.45 -12.12 -10.26
N HIS A 50 9.38 -11.01 -9.52
CA HIS A 50 8.29 -10.68 -8.59
C HIS A 50 7.00 -10.31 -9.34
N ALA A 51 6.29 -11.30 -9.86
CA ALA A 51 5.27 -11.10 -10.88
C ALA A 51 3.82 -11.36 -10.40
N VAL A 52 2.87 -10.79 -11.15
CA VAL A 52 1.47 -11.20 -11.09
C VAL A 52 1.08 -11.82 -12.43
N ASN A 53 0.64 -13.08 -12.42
CA ASN A 53 0.39 -13.86 -13.66
C ASN A 53 1.60 -13.92 -14.61
N GLY A 54 2.83 -13.77 -14.11
CA GLY A 54 4.05 -13.71 -14.92
C GLY A 54 4.36 -12.32 -15.52
N TYR A 55 3.57 -11.30 -15.19
CA TYR A 55 3.76 -9.92 -15.61
C TYR A 55 4.45 -9.08 -14.52
N LEU A 56 5.20 -8.05 -14.91
CA LEU A 56 6.03 -7.20 -14.04
C LEU A 56 5.82 -5.72 -14.37
N TYR A 57 6.13 -4.82 -13.41
CA TYR A 57 6.25 -3.38 -13.63
C TYR A 57 5.09 -2.72 -14.39
N GLY A 58 3.85 -3.13 -14.10
CA GLY A 58 2.68 -2.49 -14.70
C GLY A 58 2.21 -3.07 -16.04
N ASN A 59 2.87 -4.11 -16.58
CA ASN A 59 2.59 -4.59 -17.94
C ASN A 59 1.48 -5.65 -18.06
N LEU A 60 0.80 -6.03 -16.98
CA LEU A 60 -0.33 -6.97 -16.98
C LEU A 60 -1.55 -6.37 -17.71
N PRO A 61 -1.99 -6.93 -18.86
CA PRO A 61 -3.12 -6.39 -19.59
C PRO A 61 -4.46 -6.97 -19.09
N GLY A 62 -5.56 -6.37 -19.53
CA GLY A 62 -6.90 -6.97 -19.43
C GLY A 62 -7.64 -6.76 -18.11
N LEU A 63 -7.06 -6.01 -17.16
CA LEU A 63 -7.73 -5.61 -15.92
C LEU A 63 -8.64 -4.38 -16.13
N ALA A 64 -9.67 -4.53 -16.95
CA ALA A 64 -10.62 -3.46 -17.26
C ALA A 64 -12.04 -3.82 -16.83
N MET A 65 -12.69 -2.91 -16.12
CA MET A 65 -14.06 -3.08 -15.62
C MET A 65 -14.84 -1.76 -15.73
N CYS A 66 -16.15 -1.84 -15.56
CA CYS A 66 -16.99 -0.65 -15.55
C CYS A 66 -17.25 -0.20 -14.11
N LYS A 67 -17.43 1.11 -13.92
CA LYS A 67 -17.99 1.64 -12.68
C LYS A 67 -19.30 0.90 -12.35
N ASP A 68 -19.51 0.59 -11.07
CA ASP A 68 -20.65 -0.11 -10.49
C ASP A 68 -20.75 -1.62 -10.84
N ASP A 69 -19.82 -2.19 -11.62
CA ASP A 69 -19.75 -3.63 -11.86
C ASP A 69 -19.54 -4.38 -10.53
N ARG A 70 -20.18 -5.54 -10.37
CA ARG A 70 -19.80 -6.48 -9.30
C ARG A 70 -18.64 -7.32 -9.80
N VAL A 71 -17.49 -7.15 -9.17
CA VAL A 71 -16.24 -7.76 -9.57
C VAL A 71 -15.84 -8.80 -8.54
N SER A 72 -15.48 -10.00 -9.00
CA SER A 72 -14.87 -11.03 -8.16
C SER A 72 -13.39 -11.18 -8.51
N TRP A 73 -12.55 -10.99 -7.49
CA TRP A 73 -11.10 -11.17 -7.57
C TRP A 73 -10.73 -12.49 -6.92
N HIS A 74 -10.27 -13.44 -7.72
CA HIS A 74 -9.72 -14.71 -7.26
C HIS A 74 -8.20 -14.60 -7.21
N LEU A 75 -7.66 -14.63 -6.01
CA LEU A 75 -6.27 -14.32 -5.75
C LEU A 75 -5.58 -15.55 -5.17
N ILE A 76 -4.41 -15.88 -5.69
CA ILE A 76 -3.64 -17.06 -5.30
C ILE A 76 -2.21 -16.61 -5.00
N GLY A 77 -1.68 -17.03 -3.85
CA GLY A 77 -0.26 -16.97 -3.54
C GLY A 77 0.39 -18.32 -3.84
N LEU A 78 1.54 -18.32 -4.50
CA LEU A 78 2.31 -19.53 -4.79
C LEU A 78 3.80 -19.22 -4.66
N GLY A 79 4.59 -20.23 -4.28
CA GLY A 79 6.05 -20.14 -4.25
C GLY A 79 6.63 -20.63 -2.93
N SER A 80 7.65 -19.95 -2.44
CA SER A 80 8.50 -20.33 -1.30
C SER A 80 8.15 -19.54 -0.02
N HIS A 81 8.95 -19.65 1.03
CA HIS A 81 8.78 -18.83 2.23
C HIS A 81 9.00 -17.32 1.99
N TYR A 82 9.58 -16.93 0.85
CA TYR A 82 9.67 -15.52 0.45
C TYR A 82 8.32 -14.97 -0.08
N ASP A 83 7.37 -15.83 -0.46
CA ASP A 83 6.07 -15.45 -1.02
C ASP A 83 5.03 -15.02 0.03
N MET A 84 5.41 -14.05 0.86
CA MET A 84 4.51 -13.35 1.78
C MET A 84 3.98 -12.09 1.10
N HIS A 85 2.80 -12.19 0.49
CA HIS A 85 2.25 -11.12 -0.34
C HIS A 85 1.18 -10.32 0.39
N GLY A 86 1.41 -9.03 0.59
CA GLY A 86 0.38 -8.08 1.02
C GLY A 86 -0.32 -7.45 -0.16
N VAL A 87 -1.29 -8.12 -0.77
CA VAL A 87 -2.02 -7.59 -1.94
C VAL A 87 -2.88 -6.41 -1.51
N HIS A 88 -2.79 -5.30 -2.23
CA HIS A 88 -3.52 -4.07 -1.96
C HIS A 88 -4.12 -3.49 -3.24
N PHE A 89 -5.40 -3.11 -3.17
CA PHE A 89 -6.12 -2.41 -4.22
C PHE A 89 -6.19 -0.92 -3.88
N GLN A 90 -5.45 -0.10 -4.61
CA GLN A 90 -5.45 1.34 -4.40
C GLN A 90 -6.79 1.94 -4.84
N GLY A 91 -7.34 2.85 -4.03
CA GLY A 91 -8.52 3.66 -4.36
C GLY A 91 -9.89 2.98 -4.19
N ASN A 92 -9.93 1.64 -4.19
CA ASN A 92 -11.15 0.85 -4.00
C ASN A 92 -10.98 -0.13 -2.83
N THR A 93 -12.08 -0.39 -2.12
CA THR A 93 -12.13 -1.40 -1.07
C THR A 93 -12.72 -2.70 -1.59
N ILE A 94 -12.50 -3.77 -0.84
CA ILE A 94 -12.98 -5.12 -1.09
C ILE A 94 -13.81 -5.62 0.10
N ASP A 95 -14.88 -6.36 -0.18
CA ASP A 95 -15.52 -7.23 0.78
C ASP A 95 -14.79 -8.58 0.79
N LEU A 96 -14.22 -8.91 1.96
CA LEU A 96 -13.62 -10.19 2.24
C LEU A 96 -14.46 -10.90 3.31
N ARG A 97 -15.37 -11.77 2.86
CA ARG A 97 -16.24 -12.58 3.71
C ARG A 97 -17.09 -11.75 4.70
N GLY A 98 -17.62 -10.62 4.24
CA GLY A 98 -18.46 -9.72 5.04
C GLY A 98 -17.69 -8.62 5.79
N THR A 99 -16.36 -8.61 5.70
CA THR A 99 -15.51 -7.55 6.25
C THR A 99 -14.96 -6.63 5.16
N THR A 100 -14.93 -5.33 5.41
CA THR A 100 -14.36 -4.33 4.50
C THR A 100 -12.86 -4.28 4.69
N ARG A 101 -12.11 -4.59 3.64
CA ARG A 101 -10.64 -4.46 3.58
C ARG A 101 -10.27 -3.71 2.30
N ASP A 102 -9.01 -3.39 2.10
CA ASP A 102 -8.49 -2.89 0.81
C ASP A 102 -7.35 -3.77 0.29
N GLY A 103 -7.19 -4.92 0.92
CA GLY A 103 -6.12 -5.85 0.68
C GLY A 103 -6.25 -7.11 1.51
N LEU A 104 -5.37 -8.06 1.24
CA LEU A 104 -5.30 -9.34 1.92
C LEU A 104 -3.88 -9.90 1.86
N ALA A 105 -3.54 -10.72 2.86
CA ALA A 105 -2.30 -11.47 2.85
C ALA A 105 -2.48 -12.77 2.06
N LEU A 106 -1.53 -13.07 1.17
CA LEU A 106 -1.40 -14.37 0.51
C LEU A 106 -0.05 -14.99 0.88
N PHE A 107 -0.07 -16.29 1.07
CA PHE A 107 1.08 -17.13 1.37
C PHE A 107 1.11 -18.28 0.35
N PRO A 108 2.19 -19.08 0.26
CA PRO A 108 2.23 -20.23 -0.63
C PRO A 108 1.00 -21.14 -0.48
N HIS A 109 0.39 -21.47 -1.62
CA HIS A 109 -0.83 -22.29 -1.74
C HIS A 109 -2.09 -21.71 -1.10
N LEU A 110 -2.06 -20.46 -0.62
CA LEU A 110 -3.26 -19.79 -0.13
C LEU A 110 -4.03 -19.19 -1.30
N SER A 111 -5.35 -19.36 -1.28
CA SER A 111 -6.26 -18.67 -2.19
C SER A 111 -7.34 -17.92 -1.44
N GLY A 112 -7.72 -16.77 -1.98
CA GLY A 112 -8.77 -15.91 -1.46
C GLY A 112 -9.66 -15.42 -2.59
N THR A 113 -10.94 -15.23 -2.30
CA THR A 113 -11.86 -14.55 -3.21
C THR A 113 -12.38 -13.29 -2.52
N ALA A 114 -12.18 -12.16 -3.17
CA ALA A 114 -12.62 -10.85 -2.70
C ALA A 114 -13.66 -10.28 -3.66
N LEU A 115 -14.66 -9.61 -3.14
CA LEU A 115 -15.67 -8.92 -3.93
C LEU A 115 -15.38 -7.43 -3.93
N MET A 116 -15.52 -6.79 -5.08
CA MET A 116 -15.33 -5.35 -5.24
C MET A 116 -16.48 -4.77 -6.04
N GLN A 117 -16.88 -3.55 -5.72
CA GLN A 117 -17.74 -2.74 -6.56
C GLN A 117 -17.10 -1.35 -6.71
N PRO A 118 -16.42 -1.07 -7.83
CA PRO A 118 -15.71 0.18 -8.00
C PRO A 118 -16.70 1.34 -8.23
N ASP A 119 -16.55 2.41 -7.48
CA ASP A 119 -17.46 3.56 -7.50
C ASP A 119 -16.87 4.80 -8.20
N ARG A 120 -15.61 4.73 -8.61
CA ARG A 120 -14.91 5.79 -9.31
C ARG A 120 -14.30 5.33 -10.61
N VAL A 121 -14.45 6.18 -11.62
CA VAL A 121 -13.78 6.05 -12.91
C VAL A 121 -12.34 6.53 -12.76
N GLY A 122 -11.41 5.82 -13.39
CA GLY A 122 -9.98 6.15 -13.35
C GLY A 122 -9.11 4.92 -13.49
N THR A 123 -7.80 5.16 -13.44
CA THR A 123 -6.79 4.10 -13.42
C THR A 123 -6.24 3.96 -12.00
N PHE A 124 -6.21 2.74 -11.51
CA PHE A 124 -5.83 2.42 -10.14
C PHE A 124 -4.74 1.35 -10.14
N LYS A 125 -4.08 1.14 -8.98
CA LYS A 125 -3.01 0.15 -8.84
C LYS A 125 -3.48 -1.05 -8.02
N VAL A 126 -3.14 -2.26 -8.47
CA VAL A 126 -3.13 -3.48 -7.65
C VAL A 126 -1.69 -3.87 -7.42
N VAL A 127 -1.25 -3.89 -6.18
CA VAL A 127 0.18 -4.01 -5.83
C VAL A 127 0.40 -4.97 -4.68
N CYS A 128 1.59 -5.57 -4.63
CA CYS A 128 2.08 -6.17 -3.40
C CYS A 128 2.76 -5.09 -2.56
N ARG A 129 2.38 -4.99 -1.28
CA ARG A 129 2.92 -3.99 -0.32
C ARG A 129 4.11 -4.51 0.46
N THR A 130 4.50 -5.76 0.26
CA THR A 130 5.79 -6.28 0.72
C THR A 130 6.89 -5.53 -0.04
N PHE A 131 7.77 -4.83 0.68
CA PHE A 131 8.67 -3.83 0.09
C PHE A 131 9.54 -4.38 -1.03
N ASP A 132 10.16 -5.52 -0.80
CA ASP A 132 11.02 -6.19 -1.79
C ASP A 132 10.23 -6.50 -3.07
N HIS A 133 9.04 -7.08 -2.94
CA HIS A 133 8.20 -7.46 -4.08
C HIS A 133 7.70 -6.23 -4.85
N PHE A 134 7.38 -5.14 -4.14
CA PHE A 134 6.99 -3.89 -4.77
C PHE A 134 8.10 -3.29 -5.64
N VAL A 135 9.35 -3.31 -5.13
CA VAL A 135 10.54 -2.85 -5.85
C VAL A 135 10.86 -3.77 -7.03
N GLY A 136 10.75 -5.09 -6.81
CA GLY A 136 10.92 -6.14 -7.83
C GLY A 136 9.87 -6.12 -8.94
N GLY A 137 8.83 -5.27 -8.83
CA GLY A 137 7.91 -5.01 -9.93
C GLY A 137 6.52 -5.62 -9.78
N MET A 138 6.18 -6.16 -8.60
CA MET A 138 4.86 -6.73 -8.31
C MET A 138 3.79 -5.64 -8.10
N LYS A 139 3.51 -4.91 -9.17
CA LYS A 139 2.60 -3.76 -9.23
C LYS A 139 1.98 -3.65 -10.60
N HIS A 140 0.66 -3.58 -10.67
CA HIS A 140 -0.09 -3.51 -11.90
C HIS A 140 -1.20 -2.46 -11.85
N LEU A 141 -1.73 -2.14 -13.01
CA LEU A 141 -2.82 -1.19 -13.17
C LEU A 141 -4.12 -1.94 -13.46
N TYR A 142 -5.22 -1.42 -12.93
CA TYR A 142 -6.57 -1.78 -13.36
C TYR A 142 -7.34 -0.52 -13.72
N GLU A 143 -8.18 -0.63 -14.73
CA GLU A 143 -8.93 0.49 -15.29
C GLU A 143 -10.42 0.34 -14.96
N VAL A 144 -11.01 1.42 -14.46
CA VAL A 144 -12.45 1.53 -14.26
C VAL A 144 -12.99 2.59 -15.22
N SER A 145 -13.75 2.17 -16.21
CA SER A 145 -14.31 3.05 -17.23
C SER A 145 -15.78 3.40 -16.95
N SER A 146 -16.25 4.52 -17.50
CA SER A 146 -17.67 4.90 -17.47
C SER A 146 -18.44 4.17 -18.58
N CYS A 147 -19.03 3.02 -18.28
CA CYS A 147 -19.78 2.23 -19.28
C CYS A 147 -21.30 2.43 -19.25
N ARG A 148 -21.83 2.94 -18.12
CA ARG A 148 -23.25 3.19 -17.92
C ARG A 148 -23.41 4.64 -17.49
N ASN A 149 -24.43 5.33 -18.02
CA ASN A 149 -24.82 6.66 -17.57
C ASN A 149 -25.50 6.55 -16.19
N THR A 150 -24.74 6.31 -15.12
CA THR A 150 -25.25 6.40 -13.75
C THR A 150 -25.17 7.84 -13.26
N THR A 151 -26.29 8.56 -13.37
CA THR A 151 -26.48 9.98 -12.99
C THR A 151 -26.69 10.21 -11.49
N GLN A 152 -26.14 9.35 -10.62
CA GLN A 152 -26.17 9.61 -9.18
C GLN A 152 -24.75 9.71 -8.64
N ALA A 153 -24.25 10.93 -8.56
CA ALA A 153 -23.20 11.24 -7.61
C ALA A 153 -23.79 11.05 -6.20
N GLN A 154 -23.27 10.08 -5.44
CA GLN A 154 -23.62 9.98 -4.03
C GLN A 154 -23.16 11.26 -3.35
N GLN A 155 -24.12 12.07 -2.94
CA GLN A 155 -23.84 13.33 -2.26
C GLN A 155 -23.34 12.99 -0.86
N GLN A 156 -22.07 13.30 -0.59
CA GLN A 156 -21.50 13.22 0.77
C GLN A 156 -22.25 14.23 1.64
N ARG A 157 -23.16 13.73 2.48
CA ARG A 157 -24.02 14.53 3.38
C ARG A 157 -23.52 14.54 4.84
N GLY A 158 -22.40 13.89 5.12
CA GLY A 158 -21.79 13.87 6.44
C GLY A 158 -21.07 15.17 6.78
N ALA A 159 -20.46 15.18 7.96
CA ALA A 159 -19.70 16.32 8.45
C ALA A 159 -18.36 16.45 7.71
N MET A 160 -17.88 17.69 7.58
CA MET A 160 -16.51 17.95 7.15
C MET A 160 -15.60 17.99 8.37
N ARG A 161 -14.61 17.08 8.42
CA ARG A 161 -13.64 16.96 9.51
C ARG A 161 -12.29 17.53 9.08
N LEU A 162 -11.85 18.57 9.77
CA LEU A 162 -10.64 19.32 9.40
C LEU A 162 -9.46 18.98 10.33
N TYR A 163 -8.39 18.45 9.74
CA TYR A 163 -7.13 18.11 10.42
C TYR A 163 -5.97 18.93 9.87
N TYR A 164 -4.97 19.16 10.74
CA TYR A 164 -3.78 19.95 10.44
C TYR A 164 -2.60 19.06 10.78
N ILE A 165 -1.92 18.54 9.76
CA ILE A 165 -0.86 17.54 9.91
C ILE A 165 0.43 18.10 9.31
N ALA A 166 1.56 17.92 9.98
CA ALA A 166 2.86 18.29 9.46
C ALA A 166 3.79 17.08 9.41
N ALA A 167 4.60 16.99 8.36
CA ALA A 167 5.77 16.11 8.35
C ALA A 167 6.95 16.84 8.98
N GLU A 168 7.46 16.33 10.10
CA GLU A 168 8.55 16.94 10.86
C GLU A 168 9.68 15.95 11.12
N GLU A 169 10.93 16.40 10.97
CA GLU A 169 12.10 15.62 11.33
C GLU A 169 12.36 15.69 12.84
N LEU A 170 12.45 14.53 13.46
CA LEU A 170 12.60 14.33 14.90
C LEU A 170 13.73 13.35 15.17
N GLU A 171 14.43 13.57 16.27
CA GLU A 171 15.38 12.61 16.81
C GLU A 171 14.63 11.53 17.60
N TRP A 172 14.89 10.26 17.31
CA TRP A 172 14.12 9.14 17.83
C TRP A 172 14.99 8.10 18.55
N ASP A 173 14.71 7.89 19.84
CA ASP A 173 15.31 6.82 20.65
C ASP A 173 14.31 5.68 20.86
N TYR A 174 14.60 4.52 20.29
CA TYR A 174 13.78 3.31 20.42
C TYR A 174 13.84 2.67 21.82
N ALA A 175 14.86 3.00 22.62
CA ALA A 175 15.13 2.37 23.91
C ALA A 175 15.47 3.42 24.96
N SER A 176 14.63 4.45 25.08
CA SER A 176 14.81 5.56 26.01
C SER A 176 14.88 5.14 27.48
N ASN A 177 14.23 4.02 27.86
CA ASN A 177 14.32 3.46 29.21
C ASN A 177 15.15 2.17 29.26
N LYS A 178 16.48 2.33 29.27
CA LYS A 178 17.45 1.22 29.28
C LYS A 178 17.42 0.38 30.56
N SER A 179 16.89 0.91 31.67
CA SER A 179 16.84 0.23 32.97
C SER A 179 15.69 -0.78 33.13
N SER A 180 14.67 -0.72 32.26
CA SER A 180 13.57 -1.69 32.22
C SER A 180 13.72 -2.77 31.14
N ALA A 181 14.77 -2.69 30.31
CA ALA A 181 15.03 -3.69 29.28
C ALA A 181 15.51 -5.00 29.95
N PRO A 182 14.92 -6.16 29.64
CA PRO A 182 15.38 -7.41 30.19
C PRO A 182 16.85 -7.63 29.79
N LYS A 183 17.70 -8.01 30.76
CA LYS A 183 19.15 -8.29 30.60
C LYS A 183 19.46 -9.51 29.71
N ILE A 184 18.57 -9.83 28.76
CA ILE A 184 18.66 -10.99 27.86
C ILE A 184 19.65 -10.71 26.73
N TYR A 185 19.81 -9.45 26.31
CA TYR A 185 20.76 -9.07 25.28
C TYR A 185 22.07 -8.61 25.93
N ASN A 186 23.11 -9.43 25.80
CA ASN A 186 24.48 -9.00 26.04
C ASN A 186 24.86 -8.07 24.87
N ILE A 187 24.43 -6.81 24.96
CA ILE A 187 24.73 -5.79 23.95
C ILE A 187 26.23 -5.52 24.05
N SER A 188 27.02 -6.28 23.29
CA SER A 188 28.44 -6.04 23.12
C SER A 188 28.66 -4.64 22.57
N SER A 189 29.76 -4.03 22.98
CA SER A 189 30.23 -2.64 22.83
C SER A 189 30.27 -2.02 21.43
N TYR A 190 29.60 -2.59 20.42
CA TYR A 190 29.42 -2.02 19.08
C TYR A 190 28.04 -1.35 18.86
N GLU A 191 27.07 -1.56 19.75
CA GLU A 191 25.80 -0.83 19.76
C GLU A 191 25.83 0.33 20.78
N GLU A 192 26.74 1.29 20.61
CA GLU A 192 26.42 2.65 21.02
C GLU A 192 25.27 3.12 20.13
N ARG A 193 24.06 2.80 20.58
CA ARG A 193 22.77 2.98 19.90
C ARG A 193 22.53 4.48 19.75
N TYR A 194 22.98 5.04 18.63
CA TYR A 194 22.75 6.43 18.31
C TYR A 194 21.25 6.67 18.08
N PRO A 195 20.71 7.81 18.55
CA PRO A 195 19.38 8.23 18.19
C PRO A 195 19.25 8.30 16.66
N ALA A 196 18.13 7.84 16.12
CA ALA A 196 17.88 7.84 14.69
C ALA A 196 17.09 9.10 14.32
N GLN A 197 17.56 9.85 13.32
CA GLN A 197 16.74 10.91 12.73
C GLN A 197 15.60 10.29 11.91
N LYS A 198 14.37 10.71 12.18
CA LYS A 198 13.15 10.21 11.52
C LYS A 198 12.29 11.37 11.07
N THR A 199 11.43 11.14 10.09
CA THR A 199 10.28 12.03 9.84
C THR A 199 9.01 11.42 10.41
N ALA A 200 8.22 12.19 11.14
CA ALA A 200 6.94 11.77 11.69
C ALA A 200 5.81 12.75 11.31
N PHE A 201 4.59 12.24 11.24
CA PHE A 201 3.40 13.08 11.10
C PHE A 201 2.94 13.59 12.46
N VAL A 202 2.77 14.90 12.60
CA VAL A 202 2.40 15.54 13.87
C VAL A 202 1.22 16.51 13.67
N ASP A 203 0.35 16.65 14.69
CA ASP A 203 -0.69 17.69 14.69
C ASP A 203 -0.06 19.03 15.06
N PHE A 204 -0.04 19.99 14.14
CA PHE A 204 0.66 21.27 14.34
C PHE A 204 -0.22 22.38 14.93
N ARG A 205 -1.48 22.11 15.30
CA ARG A 205 -2.33 23.05 16.07
C ARG A 205 -2.24 22.84 17.58
N LYS A 206 -1.91 21.62 18.01
CA LYS A 206 -1.67 21.33 19.42
C LYS A 206 -0.18 21.52 19.68
N ALA A 207 0.15 22.28 20.73
CA ALA A 207 1.50 22.21 21.27
C ALA A 207 1.80 20.73 21.51
N ALA A 208 2.93 20.25 20.99
CA ALA A 208 3.40 18.88 21.20
C ALA A 208 3.63 18.69 22.70
N LEU A 209 2.56 18.41 23.44
CA LEU A 209 2.63 17.87 24.78
C LEU A 209 3.14 16.46 24.60
N ILE A 210 4.47 16.35 24.58
CA ILE A 210 5.22 15.13 24.82
C ILE A 210 4.95 14.75 26.28
N THR A 211 3.73 14.33 26.57
CA THR A 211 3.34 13.83 27.88
C THR A 211 2.56 12.55 27.67
N GLY A 212 3.31 11.45 27.77
CA GLY A 212 2.78 10.20 28.29
C GLY A 212 2.01 9.32 27.30
N ILE A 213 2.71 8.28 26.85
CA ILE A 213 2.22 6.89 26.81
C ILE A 213 1.24 6.53 25.66
N PHE A 214 1.73 5.62 24.80
CA PHE A 214 1.13 4.98 23.61
C PHE A 214 1.12 5.80 22.29
N CYS A 215 1.72 5.21 21.23
CA CYS A 215 1.73 5.67 19.81
C CYS A 215 2.77 6.71 19.34
N LEU A 216 3.90 6.89 20.00
CA LEU A 216 4.86 7.95 19.62
C LEU A 216 5.59 7.79 18.25
N ASN A 217 5.45 6.66 17.54
CA ASN A 217 5.91 6.52 16.12
C ASN A 217 4.77 6.64 15.10
N LEU A 218 3.52 6.72 15.56
CA LEU A 218 2.35 6.85 14.70
C LEU A 218 1.94 8.32 14.66
N GLY A 219 1.44 8.77 13.52
CA GLY A 219 0.87 10.11 13.45
C GLY A 219 -0.43 10.24 14.25
N PRO A 220 -1.04 11.43 14.32
CA PRO A 220 -2.28 11.65 15.04
C PRO A 220 -3.41 10.72 14.56
N LEU A 221 -4.29 10.31 15.48
CA LEU A 221 -5.49 9.54 15.16
C LEU A 221 -6.51 10.42 14.44
N LEU A 222 -6.84 10.03 13.20
CA LEU A 222 -7.88 10.66 12.39
C LEU A 222 -9.15 9.83 12.52
N HIS A 223 -10.27 10.48 12.83
CA HIS A 223 -11.56 9.81 13.03
C HIS A 223 -12.56 10.37 12.02
N ALA A 224 -13.34 9.50 11.40
CA ALA A 224 -14.41 9.86 10.50
C ALA A 224 -15.53 8.84 10.57
N GLU A 225 -16.76 9.30 10.31
CA GLU A 225 -17.92 8.44 10.15
C GLU A 225 -18.22 8.24 8.66
N VAL A 226 -19.00 7.20 8.36
CA VAL A 226 -19.48 6.94 7.00
C VAL A 226 -20.28 8.16 6.52
N ARG A 227 -19.95 8.62 5.31
CA ARG A 227 -20.43 9.83 4.60
C ARG A 227 -19.75 11.15 4.97
N ASP A 228 -18.78 11.14 5.87
CA ASP A 228 -17.99 12.34 6.16
C ASP A 228 -16.98 12.64 5.05
N SER A 229 -16.53 13.89 5.02
CA SER A 229 -15.34 14.30 4.26
C SER A 229 -14.24 14.72 5.22
N VAL A 230 -13.05 14.13 5.08
CA VAL A 230 -11.85 14.51 5.82
C VAL A 230 -11.03 15.47 4.97
N LEU A 231 -10.79 16.67 5.51
CA LEU A 231 -9.93 17.67 4.90
C LEU A 231 -8.65 17.79 5.73
N ILE A 232 -7.50 17.62 5.09
CA ILE A 232 -6.19 17.64 5.74
C ILE A 232 -5.39 18.79 5.16
N VAL A 233 -5.12 19.78 6.01
CA VAL A 233 -4.12 20.81 5.73
C VAL A 233 -2.77 20.21 6.11
N PHE A 234 -1.99 19.84 5.11
CA PHE A 234 -0.71 19.17 5.28
C PHE A 234 0.44 20.14 5.03
N LYS A 235 1.33 20.28 6.01
CA LYS A 235 2.54 21.10 5.90
C LYS A 235 3.80 20.24 5.89
N ASN A 236 4.64 20.38 4.88
CA ASN A 236 5.92 19.70 4.89
C ASN A 236 7.00 20.58 5.54
N LYS A 237 7.42 20.23 6.76
CA LYS A 237 8.52 20.92 7.48
C LYS A 237 9.83 20.13 7.41
N ALA A 238 9.83 18.96 6.76
CA ALA A 238 11.01 18.12 6.59
C ALA A 238 11.85 18.56 5.39
N SER A 239 13.04 17.97 5.24
CA SER A 239 13.99 18.29 4.17
C SER A 239 13.68 17.64 2.82
N ARG A 240 12.70 16.72 2.77
CA ARG A 240 12.38 15.88 1.60
C ARG A 240 10.92 16.04 1.17
N PRO A 241 10.59 15.77 -0.10
CA PRO A 241 9.21 15.74 -0.55
C PRO A 241 8.40 14.64 0.16
N TYR A 242 7.21 14.97 0.63
CA TYR A 242 6.29 14.04 1.27
C TYR A 242 4.87 14.27 0.76
N SER A 243 4.02 13.26 0.89
CA SER A 243 2.59 13.35 0.66
C SER A 243 1.84 12.71 1.82
N ILE A 244 0.51 12.73 1.77
CA ILE A 244 -0.32 11.98 2.70
C ILE A 244 -1.46 11.30 1.94
N SER A 245 -1.53 9.99 2.08
CA SER A 245 -2.52 9.12 1.47
C SER A 245 -3.00 8.11 2.50
N ALA A 246 -4.26 7.70 2.40
CA ALA A 246 -4.85 6.75 3.34
C ALA A 246 -5.46 5.54 2.64
N HIS A 247 -5.36 4.40 3.34
CA HIS A 247 -6.05 3.17 3.00
C HIS A 247 -7.56 3.31 3.19
N GLY A 248 -8.31 2.51 2.45
CA GLY A 248 -9.77 2.42 2.52
C GLY A 248 -10.61 3.63 2.11
N VAL A 249 -10.05 4.86 2.07
CA VAL A 249 -10.79 6.09 1.76
C VAL A 249 -10.84 6.39 0.26
N GLU A 250 -11.75 7.28 -0.13
CA GLU A 250 -11.85 7.80 -1.49
C GLU A 250 -11.06 9.13 -1.59
N GLU A 251 -9.92 9.12 -2.26
CA GLU A 251 -9.12 10.34 -2.48
C GLU A 251 -9.70 11.19 -3.63
N VAL A 252 -9.98 12.46 -3.34
CA VAL A 252 -10.52 13.42 -4.32
C VAL A 252 -9.35 14.14 -5.02
N GLY A 253 -9.41 14.28 -6.34
CA GLY A 253 -8.38 14.97 -7.14
C GLY A 253 -7.36 14.06 -7.84
N CYS A 254 -7.38 12.75 -7.60
CA CYS A 254 -6.52 11.76 -8.27
C CYS A 254 -7.16 11.17 -9.55
N GLU A 255 -7.97 11.96 -10.27
CA GLU A 255 -8.78 11.48 -11.42
C GLU A 255 -7.95 11.28 -12.69
N GLU A 256 -7.05 12.21 -12.97
CA GLU A 256 -6.24 12.21 -14.20
C GLU A 256 -4.89 11.50 -14.00
N GLN A 257 -4.43 11.37 -12.75
CA GLN A 257 -3.18 10.70 -12.40
C GLN A 257 -3.39 9.79 -11.18
N PRO A 258 -2.90 8.53 -11.22
CA PRO A 258 -3.06 7.55 -10.13
C PRO A 258 -2.18 7.87 -8.91
N GLU A 259 -1.53 9.02 -8.88
CA GLU A 259 -0.55 9.41 -7.87
C GLU A 259 -1.08 10.56 -7.03
N THR A 260 -0.94 10.40 -5.72
CA THR A 260 -1.27 11.45 -4.76
C THR A 260 -0.34 12.65 -4.99
N PRO A 261 -0.86 13.89 -4.98
CA PRO A 261 -0.03 15.09 -5.09
C PRO A 261 1.11 15.11 -4.07
N ILE A 262 2.30 15.53 -4.48
CA ILE A 262 3.47 15.64 -3.61
C ILE A 262 3.53 17.06 -3.03
N THR A 263 3.91 17.19 -1.75
CA THR A 263 4.17 18.48 -1.08
C THR A 263 5.67 18.65 -0.87
N LEU A 264 6.25 19.70 -1.48
CA LEU A 264 7.69 19.96 -1.37
C LEU A 264 8.05 20.55 0.00
N PRO A 265 9.33 20.49 0.42
CA PRO A 265 9.80 21.10 1.65
C PRO A 265 9.37 22.58 1.78
N GLY A 266 8.75 22.92 2.91
CA GLY A 266 8.24 24.26 3.21
C GLY A 266 6.83 24.55 2.70
N GLU A 267 6.29 23.73 1.79
CA GLU A 267 4.96 23.93 1.22
C GLU A 267 3.82 23.45 2.12
N ILE A 268 2.63 23.96 1.84
CA ILE A 268 1.38 23.50 2.42
C ILE A 268 0.47 23.07 1.28
N ASN A 269 -0.05 21.84 1.36
CA ASN A 269 -1.06 21.34 0.45
C ASN A 269 -2.29 20.86 1.22
N THR A 270 -3.45 20.84 0.55
CA THR A 270 -4.70 20.37 1.16
C THR A 270 -5.17 19.09 0.48
N TYR A 271 -5.34 18.04 1.26
CA TYR A 271 -5.83 16.73 0.80
C TYR A 271 -7.28 16.55 1.24
N ARG A 272 -8.11 16.01 0.35
CA ARG A 272 -9.51 15.71 0.64
C ARG A 272 -9.78 14.24 0.43
N TRP A 273 -10.29 13.60 1.48
CA TRP A 273 -10.74 12.22 1.46
C TRP A 273 -12.24 12.18 1.74
N ASN A 274 -12.98 11.47 0.92
CA ASN A 274 -14.36 11.13 1.20
C ASN A 274 -14.40 9.74 1.88
N VAL A 275 -15.36 9.55 2.77
CA VAL A 275 -15.59 8.27 3.46
C VAL A 275 -16.91 7.68 2.98
N PRO A 276 -16.98 7.12 1.76
CA PRO A 276 -18.18 6.44 1.29
C PRO A 276 -18.52 5.22 2.15
N GLU A 277 -19.70 4.64 1.94
CA GLU A 277 -20.16 3.46 2.69
C GLU A 277 -19.18 2.28 2.58
N ARG A 278 -18.55 2.10 1.41
CA ARG A 278 -17.52 1.08 1.19
C ARG A 278 -16.23 1.30 1.98
N SER A 279 -15.99 2.48 2.54
CA SER A 279 -14.82 2.79 3.38
C SER A 279 -15.07 2.48 4.86
N GLY A 280 -16.33 2.25 5.22
CA GLY A 280 -16.75 1.92 6.57
C GLY A 280 -16.76 0.41 6.87
N PRO A 281 -17.19 0.03 8.09
CA PRO A 281 -17.33 -1.37 8.49
C PRO A 281 -18.22 -2.18 7.55
N GLY A 282 -17.77 -3.39 7.22
CA GLY A 282 -18.60 -4.39 6.55
C GLY A 282 -19.66 -4.97 7.48
N LYS A 283 -20.49 -5.87 6.94
CA LYS A 283 -21.62 -6.50 7.67
C LYS A 283 -21.19 -7.24 8.94
N THR A 284 -19.99 -7.81 8.95
CA THR A 284 -19.44 -8.59 10.07
C THR A 284 -18.29 -7.88 10.78
N ASP A 285 -17.96 -6.66 10.38
CA ASP A 285 -16.97 -5.85 11.10
C ASP A 285 -17.55 -5.26 12.39
N PRO A 286 -16.69 -4.90 13.36
CA PRO A 286 -17.10 -4.04 14.47
C PRO A 286 -17.50 -2.64 13.97
N ASN A 287 -18.17 -1.87 14.82
CA ASN A 287 -18.64 -0.51 14.48
C ASN A 287 -17.53 0.46 14.05
N CYS A 288 -16.27 0.18 14.36
CA CYS A 288 -15.12 0.95 13.94
C CYS A 288 -14.05 0.02 13.35
N ILE A 289 -13.57 0.35 12.15
CA ILE A 289 -12.42 -0.31 11.51
C ILE A 289 -11.27 0.69 11.37
N THR A 290 -10.05 0.19 11.27
CA THR A 290 -8.84 1.00 11.23
C THR A 290 -8.19 0.97 9.85
N TRP A 291 -7.80 2.14 9.36
CA TRP A 291 -6.99 2.30 8.16
C TRP A 291 -5.65 2.95 8.50
N VAL A 292 -4.64 2.66 7.69
CA VAL A 292 -3.32 3.30 7.80
C VAL A 292 -3.23 4.46 6.82
N TYR A 293 -2.49 5.49 7.20
CA TYR A 293 -2.10 6.57 6.28
C TYR A 293 -0.58 6.73 6.28
N TYR A 294 -0.03 7.08 5.13
CA TYR A 294 1.41 7.14 4.90
C TYR A 294 1.72 8.10 3.74
N SER A 295 3.01 8.41 3.55
CA SER A 295 3.48 9.15 2.37
C SER A 295 3.64 8.22 1.17
N THR A 296 3.10 8.63 0.04
CA THR A 296 3.25 7.93 -1.25
C THR A 296 4.41 8.47 -2.09
N ALA A 297 5.08 9.55 -1.67
CA ALA A 297 6.22 10.15 -2.37
C ALA A 297 7.35 9.15 -2.64
N ASN A 298 7.65 8.31 -1.65
CA ASN A 298 8.44 7.11 -1.80
C ASN A 298 7.85 6.05 -0.88
N PHE A 299 7.23 5.02 -1.43
CA PHE A 299 6.60 4.01 -0.58
C PHE A 299 7.59 3.23 0.29
N VAL A 300 8.84 3.08 -0.16
CA VAL A 300 9.85 2.25 0.51
C VAL A 300 10.63 3.04 1.57
N LYS A 301 10.69 4.37 1.46
CA LYS A 301 11.56 5.23 2.27
C LYS A 301 10.80 6.28 3.07
#